data_AF-B9NC32-F1
#
_entry.id   AF-B9NC32-F1
#
_cell.length_a   1.000
_cell.length_b   1.000
_cell.length_c   1.000
_cell.angle_alpha   90.00
_cell.angle_beta   90.00
_cell.angle_gamma   90.00
#
_symmetry.space_group_name_H-M   'P 1'
#
loop_
_entity.id
_entity.type
_entity.pdbx_description
1 polymer ?
#
loop_
_entity_poly.entity_id
_entity_poly.type
_entity_poly.pdbx_seq_one_letter_code
_entity_poly.pdbx_strand_id
1 'polypeptide(L)'
;MAKTDILEKVVLKGLKGVFSRKKNSINNSDFITILSIDCGEVRNIISSEVPSVLESKLQKLDVDSKDARIAYYFDFIVGTSTRGLMTSMLTAPNDEKRPSFVAKDIVSFIKTTIQAPSNLWYF
;
A
#
# COMPACT_ATOMS: atom_id res chain seq x y z
N MET A 1 -3.20 7.26 21.91
CA MET A 1 -3.55 5.84 21.70
C MET A 1 -4.89 5.64 20.95
N ALA A 2 -5.41 6.62 20.17
CA ALA A 2 -6.74 6.53 19.53
C ALA A 2 -6.74 6.71 17.99
N LYS A 3 -5.60 7.05 17.36
CA LYS A 3 -5.50 7.30 15.91
C LYS A 3 -5.47 6.00 15.08
N THR A 4 -4.88 4.95 15.63
CA THR A 4 -4.75 3.64 14.99
C THR A 4 -6.10 2.94 14.83
N ASP A 5 -7.01 3.08 15.80
CA ASP A 5 -8.28 2.34 15.83
C ASP A 5 -9.26 2.75 14.71
N ILE A 6 -9.26 4.02 14.31
CA ILE A 6 -10.11 4.52 13.22
C ILE A 6 -9.59 4.01 11.87
N LEU A 7 -8.29 4.12 11.64
CA LEU A 7 -7.64 3.58 10.44
C LEU A 7 -7.86 2.07 10.36
N GLU A 8 -7.80 1.37 11.50
CA GLU A 8 -8.06 -0.05 11.51
C GLU A 8 -9.49 -0.41 11.13
N LYS A 9 -10.49 0.30 11.68
CA LYS A 9 -11.92 0.06 11.38
C LYS A 9 -12.28 0.37 9.93
N VAL A 10 -11.80 1.50 9.40
CA VAL A 10 -12.05 1.91 8.00
C VAL A 10 -11.45 0.89 7.03
N VAL A 11 -10.22 0.45 7.30
CA VAL A 11 -9.51 -0.51 6.46
C VAL A 11 -10.12 -1.92 6.59
N LEU A 12 -10.40 -2.42 7.80
CA LEU A 12 -10.89 -3.79 8.00
C LEU A 12 -12.28 -4.07 7.42
N LYS A 13 -13.18 -3.08 7.41
CA LYS A 13 -14.54 -3.28 6.90
C LYS A 13 -14.55 -3.54 5.39
N GLY A 14 -13.59 -2.98 4.65
CA GLY A 14 -13.42 -3.21 3.21
C GLY A 14 -12.61 -4.47 2.88
N LEU A 15 -11.59 -4.82 3.67
CA LEU A 15 -10.65 -5.89 3.31
C LEU A 15 -11.20 -7.32 3.47
N LYS A 16 -12.09 -7.58 4.43
CA LYS A 16 -12.53 -8.96 4.74
C LYS A 16 -13.22 -9.66 3.56
N GLY A 17 -13.92 -8.92 2.70
CA GLY A 17 -14.55 -9.47 1.49
C GLY A 17 -13.60 -9.60 0.29
N VAL A 18 -12.54 -8.79 0.24
CA VAL A 18 -11.62 -8.71 -0.91
C VAL A 18 -10.48 -9.72 -0.79
N PHE A 19 -9.99 -9.98 0.43
CA PHE A 19 -8.74 -10.74 0.64
C PHE A 19 -8.94 -12.20 1.07
N SER A 20 -10.18 -12.69 1.15
CA SER A 20 -10.47 -14.08 1.53
C SER A 20 -10.24 -15.09 0.39
N ARG A 21 -9.91 -14.65 -0.83
CA ARG A 21 -9.87 -15.53 -2.01
C ARG A 21 -8.42 -15.81 -2.43
N LYS A 22 -7.91 -16.98 -2.04
CA LYS A 22 -6.65 -17.55 -2.55
C LYS A 22 -6.82 -17.82 -4.06
N LYS A 23 -5.92 -17.31 -4.90
CA LYS A 23 -6.01 -17.40 -6.37
C LYS A 23 -5.77 -18.85 -6.82
N ASN A 24 -6.83 -19.66 -6.83
CA ASN A 24 -6.84 -21.02 -7.40
C ASN A 24 -7.92 -21.11 -8.49
N SER A 25 -7.46 -21.43 -9.71
CA SER A 25 -8.20 -21.90 -10.88
C SER A 25 -9.29 -21.00 -11.47
N ILE A 26 -9.13 -20.76 -12.77
CA ILE A 26 -10.00 -20.04 -13.71
C ILE A 26 -11.47 -20.45 -13.53
N ASN A 27 -12.28 -19.56 -12.98
CA ASN A 27 -13.73 -19.54 -13.09
C ASN A 27 -14.13 -18.10 -13.44
N ASN A 28 -15.01 -17.92 -14.43
CA ASN A 28 -15.34 -16.69 -15.17
C ASN A 28 -15.99 -15.53 -14.36
N SER A 29 -15.52 -15.23 -13.15
CA SER A 29 -15.82 -14.00 -12.43
C SER A 29 -14.61 -13.58 -11.58
N ASP A 30 -13.46 -13.39 -12.23
CA ASP A 30 -12.29 -12.80 -11.58
C ASP A 30 -12.60 -11.34 -11.27
N PHE A 31 -12.58 -10.98 -9.98
CA PHE A 31 -12.67 -9.59 -9.56
C PHE A 31 -11.34 -8.91 -9.90
N ILE A 32 -11.42 -7.76 -10.58
CA ILE A 32 -10.25 -6.89 -10.78
C ILE A 32 -10.03 -6.09 -9.49
N THR A 33 -8.84 -6.17 -8.92
CA THR A 33 -8.47 -5.42 -7.71
C THR A 33 -7.64 -4.19 -8.07
N ILE A 34 -8.12 -3.02 -7.65
CA ILE A 34 -7.47 -1.73 -7.90
C ILE A 34 -7.17 -1.04 -6.56
N LEU A 35 -5.92 -0.65 -6.36
CA LEU A 35 -5.50 0.24 -5.27
C LEU A 35 -5.23 1.63 -5.83
N SER A 36 -6.03 2.62 -5.43
CA SER A 36 -5.80 4.03 -5.74
C SER A 36 -5.32 4.79 -4.52
N ILE A 37 -4.20 5.50 -4.66
CA ILE A 37 -3.57 6.28 -3.59
C ILE A 37 -3.49 7.74 -4.04
N ASP A 38 -4.42 8.55 -3.53
CA ASP A 38 -4.48 9.97 -3.89
C ASP A 38 -3.64 10.86 -2.95
N CYS A 39 -3.12 11.95 -3.52
CA CYS A 39 -2.42 12.98 -2.78
C CYS A 39 -3.45 14.02 -2.29
N GLY A 40 -3.60 14.15 -0.97
CA GLY A 40 -4.31 15.28 -0.39
C GLY A 40 -3.40 16.49 -0.23
N GLU A 41 -3.77 17.41 0.65
CA GLU A 41 -2.85 18.43 1.15
C GLU A 41 -1.52 17.82 1.60
N VAL A 42 -0.43 18.60 1.55
CA VAL A 42 0.94 18.18 1.90
C VAL A 42 1.04 17.54 3.29
N ARG A 43 0.06 17.81 4.18
CA ARG A 43 -0.05 17.26 5.54
C ARG A 43 -0.92 16.00 5.65
N ASN A 44 -1.40 15.41 4.56
CA ASN A 44 -2.25 14.23 4.61
C ASN A 44 -1.46 12.95 4.98
N ILE A 45 -1.04 12.90 6.25
CA ILE A 45 -0.31 11.79 6.88
C ILE A 45 -1.18 10.53 6.93
N ILE A 46 -2.50 10.68 6.92
CA ILE A 46 -3.44 9.55 6.97
C ILE A 46 -3.30 8.71 5.70
N SER A 47 -3.40 9.31 4.51
CA SER A 47 -3.22 8.54 3.27
C SER A 47 -1.80 8.00 3.11
N SER A 48 -0.80 8.62 3.75
CA SER A 48 0.55 8.08 3.82
C SER A 48 0.62 6.78 4.60
N GLU A 49 -0.14 6.66 5.69
CA GLU A 49 0.03 5.52 6.60
C GLU A 49 -0.72 4.27 6.13
N VAL A 50 -1.79 4.44 5.35
CA VAL A 50 -2.70 3.34 4.95
C VAL A 50 -1.95 2.15 4.33
N PRO A 51 -1.00 2.32 3.40
CA PRO A 51 -0.31 1.19 2.79
C PRO A 51 0.55 0.38 3.77
N SER A 52 1.20 1.03 4.75
CA SER A 52 1.94 0.33 5.82
C SER A 52 1.02 -0.57 6.65
N VAL A 53 -0.15 -0.03 7.05
CA VAL A 53 -1.15 -0.78 7.83
C VAL A 53 -1.78 -1.90 6.99
N LEU A 54 -2.06 -1.63 5.71
CA LEU A 54 -2.61 -2.59 4.78
C LEU A 54 -1.68 -3.79 4.61
N GLU A 55 -0.41 -3.55 4.27
CA GLU A 55 0.56 -4.63 4.08
C GLU A 55 0.75 -5.48 5.34
N SER A 56 0.84 -4.83 6.52
CA SER A 56 0.92 -5.55 7.80
C SER A 56 -0.29 -6.46 8.05
N LYS A 57 -1.49 -6.06 7.59
CA LYS A 57 -2.69 -6.89 7.71
C LYS A 57 -2.68 -8.05 6.72
N LEU A 58 -2.22 -7.82 5.49
CA LEU A 58 -2.08 -8.88 4.49
C LEU A 58 -1.13 -9.97 4.98
N GLN A 59 0.02 -9.59 5.54
CA GLN A 59 0.98 -10.51 6.16
C GLN A 59 0.43 -11.28 7.37
N LYS A 60 -0.57 -10.73 8.08
CA LYS A 60 -1.24 -11.42 9.20
C LYS A 60 -2.34 -12.37 8.74
N LEU A 61 -3.05 -12.01 7.66
CA LEU A 61 -4.14 -12.80 7.11
C LEU A 61 -3.63 -13.96 6.25
N ASP A 62 -2.50 -13.77 5.58
CA ASP A 62 -1.88 -14.78 4.74
C ASP A 62 -0.95 -15.67 5.59
N VAL A 63 -1.53 -16.74 6.16
CA VAL A 63 -0.84 -17.69 7.06
C VAL A 63 0.38 -18.33 6.38
N ASP A 64 0.40 -18.37 5.05
CA ASP A 64 1.45 -19.01 4.25
C ASP A 64 2.57 -18.05 3.82
N SER A 65 2.43 -16.73 4.01
CA SER A 65 3.40 -15.75 3.50
C SER A 65 3.62 -14.54 4.41
N LYS A 66 4.63 -14.66 5.27
CA LYS A 66 5.22 -13.49 5.97
C LYS A 66 5.82 -12.46 5.02
N ASP A 67 6.07 -12.85 3.77
CA ASP A 67 6.61 -11.97 2.73
C ASP A 67 5.54 -11.39 1.79
N ALA A 68 4.26 -11.44 2.20
CA ALA A 68 3.18 -10.77 1.49
C ALA A 68 3.50 -9.28 1.26
N ARG A 69 3.26 -8.82 0.03
CA ARG A 69 3.43 -7.45 -0.43
C ARG A 69 2.17 -6.98 -1.13
N ILE A 70 1.86 -5.69 -1.03
CA ILE A 70 0.67 -5.10 -1.67
C ILE A 70 0.58 -5.47 -3.16
N ALA A 71 1.69 -5.42 -3.90
CA ALA A 71 1.73 -5.73 -5.33
C ALA A 71 1.32 -7.17 -5.71
N TYR A 72 1.26 -8.10 -4.76
CA TYR A 72 0.79 -9.47 -5.04
C TYR A 72 -0.74 -9.59 -5.03
N TYR A 73 -1.47 -8.62 -4.48
CA TYR A 73 -2.92 -8.71 -4.30
C TYR A 73 -3.71 -7.75 -5.19
N PHE A 74 -3.06 -6.77 -5.80
CA PHE A 74 -3.68 -5.76 -6.65
C PHE A 74 -3.25 -5.94 -8.10
N ASP A 75 -4.23 -6.08 -9.01
CA ASP A 75 -3.95 -6.10 -10.45
C ASP A 75 -3.48 -4.73 -10.95
N PHE A 76 -4.00 -3.65 -10.35
CA PHE A 76 -3.58 -2.28 -10.65
C PHE A 76 -3.31 -1.50 -9.36
N ILE A 77 -2.20 -0.75 -9.37
CA ILE A 77 -1.87 0.23 -8.33
C ILE A 77 -1.67 1.57 -9.04
N VAL A 78 -2.40 2.59 -8.62
CA VAL A 78 -2.36 3.93 -9.20
C VAL A 78 -2.14 4.97 -8.11
N GLY A 79 -1.37 6.01 -8.42
CA GLY A 79 -1.17 7.12 -7.51
C GLY A 79 -0.75 8.41 -8.24
N THR A 80 -1.10 9.55 -7.66
CA THR A 80 -0.87 10.88 -8.23
C THR A 80 0.19 11.65 -7.42
N SER A 81 1.00 12.47 -8.09
CA SER A 81 2.06 13.28 -7.43
C SER A 81 3.02 12.41 -6.60
N THR A 82 3.33 12.80 -5.37
CA THR A 82 4.17 12.05 -4.41
C THR A 82 3.66 10.61 -4.18
N ARG A 83 2.36 10.33 -4.40
CA ARG A 83 1.82 8.96 -4.34
C ARG A 83 2.09 8.14 -5.59
N GLY A 84 2.38 8.77 -6.73
CA GLY A 84 2.89 8.10 -7.92
C GLY A 84 4.29 7.53 -7.67
N LEU A 85 5.16 8.28 -6.98
CA LEU A 85 6.46 7.77 -6.53
C LEU A 85 6.31 6.60 -5.55
N MET A 86 5.41 6.74 -4.58
CA MET A 86 5.05 5.65 -3.66
C MET A 86 4.56 4.40 -4.41
N THR A 87 3.71 4.56 -5.41
CA THR A 87 3.20 3.47 -6.26
C THR A 87 4.34 2.80 -7.04
N SER A 88 5.28 3.59 -7.55
CA SER A 88 6.47 3.08 -8.23
C SER A 88 7.33 2.24 -7.27
N MET A 89 7.55 2.69 -6.03
CA MET A 89 8.28 1.94 -5.02
C MET A 89 7.54 0.66 -4.60
N LEU A 90 6.20 0.68 -4.49
CA LEU A 90 5.41 -0.49 -4.16
C LEU A 90 5.50 -1.61 -5.22
N THR A 91 5.81 -1.25 -6.47
CA THR A 91 5.82 -2.16 -7.62
C THR A 91 7.21 -2.42 -8.19
N ALA A 92 8.23 -1.70 -7.71
CA ALA A 92 9.61 -1.81 -8.19
C ALA A 92 10.17 -3.22 -7.96
N PRO A 93 10.50 -3.98 -9.02
CA PRO A 93 11.03 -5.33 -8.89
C PRO A 93 12.49 -5.32 -8.44
N ASN A 94 12.88 -6.32 -7.66
CA ASN A 94 14.28 -6.66 -7.39
C ASN A 94 14.81 -7.64 -8.45
N ASP A 95 16.04 -8.12 -8.28
CA ASP A 95 16.67 -9.07 -9.21
C ASP A 95 15.88 -10.40 -9.33
N GLU A 96 15.12 -10.76 -8.30
CA GLU A 96 14.23 -11.93 -8.29
C GLU A 96 12.82 -11.63 -8.83
N LYS A 97 12.59 -10.44 -9.41
CA LYS A 97 11.29 -9.95 -9.89
C LYS A 97 10.21 -9.88 -8.81
N ARG A 98 10.61 -9.72 -7.55
CA ARG A 98 9.72 -9.49 -6.39
C ARG A 98 9.72 -8.01 -6.01
N PRO A 99 8.65 -7.47 -5.40
CA PRO A 99 8.63 -6.09 -4.92
C PRO A 99 9.78 -5.83 -3.94
N SER A 100 10.60 -4.83 -4.24
CA SER A 100 11.87 -4.56 -3.54
C SER A 100 11.68 -3.93 -2.17
N PHE A 101 10.60 -3.17 -1.99
CA PHE A 101 10.41 -2.31 -0.83
C PHE A 101 9.25 -2.80 0.04
N VAL A 102 9.43 -2.70 1.35
CA VAL A 102 8.36 -2.91 2.34
C VAL A 102 7.57 -1.61 2.47
N ALA A 103 6.24 -1.69 2.52
CA ALA A 103 5.36 -0.53 2.54
C ALA A 103 5.71 0.45 3.69
N LYS A 104 6.09 -0.07 4.86
CA LYS A 104 6.52 0.75 6.01
C LYS A 104 7.68 1.69 5.67
N ASP A 105 8.68 1.20 4.93
CA ASP A 105 9.89 1.97 4.61
C ASP A 105 9.59 3.03 3.54
N ILE A 106 8.73 2.71 2.58
CA ILE A 106 8.21 3.67 1.60
C ILE A 106 7.46 4.79 2.32
N VAL A 107 6.60 4.46 3.28
CA VAL A 107 5.86 5.46 4.07
C VAL A 107 6.80 6.36 4.86
N SER A 108 7.85 5.79 5.46
CA SER A 108 8.89 6.56 6.15
C SER A 108 9.61 7.53 5.21
N PHE A 109 9.97 7.05 4.02
CA PHE A 109 10.59 7.88 2.98
C PHE A 109 9.69 9.06 2.59
N ILE A 110 8.43 8.78 2.22
CA ILE A 110 7.48 9.82 1.80
C ILE A 110 7.20 10.84 2.91
N LYS A 111 7.08 10.39 4.17
CA LYS A 111 6.92 11.28 5.33
C LYS A 111 8.10 12.22 5.52
N THR A 112 9.31 11.70 5.34
CA THR A 112 10.54 12.50 5.39
C THR A 112 10.54 13.52 4.26
N THR A 113 10.16 13.11 3.05
CA THR A 113 10.05 14.04 1.91
C THR A 113 9.07 15.16 2.25
N ILE A 114 7.80 14.88 2.59
CA ILE A 114 6.75 15.89 2.90
C ILE A 114 7.07 16.84 4.07
N GLN A 115 8.01 16.47 4.94
CA GLN A 115 8.45 17.29 6.06
C GLN A 115 9.74 18.06 5.76
N ALA A 116 10.42 17.77 4.65
CA ALA A 116 11.61 18.48 4.24
C ALA A 116 11.27 19.96 3.93
N PRO A 117 12.15 20.91 4.29
CA PRO A 117 11.95 22.32 3.97
C PRO A 117 11.81 22.52 2.45
N SER A 118 10.99 23.52 2.05
CA SER A 118 10.55 23.76 0.67
C SER A 118 11.69 23.92 -0.35
N ASN A 119 12.89 24.24 0.11
CA ASN A 119 14.10 24.38 -0.70
C ASN A 119 14.80 23.06 -1.07
N LEU A 120 14.32 21.91 -0.57
CA LEU A 120 14.87 20.58 -0.88
C LEU A 120 14.02 19.78 -1.87
N TRP A 121 13.00 20.40 -2.47
CA TRP A 121 12.02 19.77 -3.35
C TRP A 121 12.35 19.92 -4.85
N TYR A 122 13.61 19.74 -5.22
CA TYR A 122 14.03 19.72 -6.62
C TYR A 122 14.03 18.29 -7.15
N PHE A 123 12.84 17.78 -7.41
CA PHE A 123 12.61 16.68 -8.36
C PHE A 123 11.62 17.17 -9.41
#